data_AF-A0A183TJ37-F1
#
_entry.id   AF-A0A183TJ37-F1
#
_cell.length_a   1.000
_cell.length_b   1.000
_cell.length_c   1.000
_cell.angle_alpha   90.00
_cell.angle_beta   90.00
_cell.angle_gamma   90.00
#
_symmetry.space_group_name_H-M   'P 1'
#
loop_
_entity.id
_entity.type
_entity.pdbx_description
1 polymer ?
#
loop_
_entity_poly.entity_id
_entity_poly.type
_entity_poly.pdbx_seq_one_letter_code
_entity_poly.pdbx_strand_id
1 'polypeptide(L)'
;LSGYPVGDGYTWPLKPGCGEYDLTIEQLKQKEVKSRIAREVVIHRAYSGGLLSAFAFGPRVACCFPWSGEGRLRVELGDRVLVTRSYRRWLYGQLVVNPDKQNGYIVKHNPRGWFPRACTIETPTKSKTS
;
A
#
# COMPACT_ATOMS: atom_id res chain seq x y z
N LEU A 1 46.17 -7.87 13.97
CA LEU A 1 44.79 -7.34 14.12
C LEU A 1 43.84 -8.52 14.02
N SER A 2 43.29 -8.93 15.16
CA SER A 2 42.33 -10.04 15.24
C SER A 2 41.04 -9.59 14.55
N GLY A 3 40.67 -10.22 13.43
CA GLY A 3 39.50 -9.85 12.61
C GLY A 3 38.14 -10.13 13.26
N TYR A 4 38.07 -10.11 14.59
CA TYR A 4 36.85 -10.35 15.34
C TYR A 4 36.04 -9.05 15.42
N PRO A 5 34.73 -9.10 15.16
CA PRO A 5 33.88 -7.93 15.32
C PRO A 5 33.95 -7.43 16.77
N VAL A 6 34.12 -6.13 16.94
CA VAL A 6 34.10 -5.50 18.27
C VAL A 6 32.64 -5.37 18.70
N GLY A 7 32.24 -6.18 19.69
CA GLY A 7 30.92 -6.14 20.32
C GLY A 7 30.18 -7.48 20.31
N ASP A 8 29.13 -7.60 21.14
CA ASP A 8 28.36 -8.84 21.33
C ASP A 8 27.36 -9.12 20.19
N GLY A 9 27.32 -8.25 19.17
CA GLY A 9 26.37 -8.31 18.04
C GLY A 9 24.94 -7.90 18.37
N TYR A 10 24.61 -7.77 19.66
CA TYR A 10 23.30 -7.34 20.15
C TYR A 10 23.27 -5.87 20.56
N THR A 11 24.32 -5.40 21.24
CA THR A 11 24.35 -4.06 21.84
C THR A 11 25.36 -3.18 21.10
N TRP A 12 24.91 -2.01 20.64
CA TRP A 12 25.76 -1.03 19.96
C TRP A 12 26.04 0.15 20.89
N PRO A 13 27.28 0.66 20.97
CA PRO A 13 27.59 1.83 21.77
C PRO A 13 26.86 3.06 21.22
N LEU A 14 26.04 3.69 22.05
CA LEU A 14 25.24 4.86 21.68
C LEU A 14 25.95 6.16 22.06
N LYS A 15 25.75 7.20 21.26
CA LYS A 15 26.16 8.56 21.61
C LYS A 15 25.32 9.05 22.82
N PRO A 16 25.89 9.80 23.77
CA PRO A 16 25.13 10.40 24.86
C PRO A 16 23.91 11.17 24.34
N GLY A 17 22.74 10.87 24.89
CA GLY A 17 21.45 11.44 24.47
C GLY A 17 20.70 10.65 23.38
N CYS A 18 21.23 9.53 22.89
CA CYS A 18 20.56 8.62 21.96
C CYS A 18 20.05 7.37 22.70
N GLY A 19 18.78 7.02 22.54
CA GLY A 19 18.18 5.80 23.07
C GLY A 19 18.38 4.59 22.15
N GLU A 20 18.46 3.41 22.75
CA GLU A 20 18.68 2.14 22.03
C GLU A 20 17.58 1.83 21.00
N TYR A 21 16.37 2.33 21.24
CA TYR A 21 15.19 2.04 20.43
C TYR A 21 14.59 3.27 19.74
N ASP A 22 15.30 4.41 19.72
CA ASP A 22 14.76 5.66 19.16
C ASP A 22 14.33 5.47 17.69
N LEU A 23 15.14 4.77 16.89
CA LEU A 23 14.80 4.44 15.51
C LEU A 23 13.54 3.56 15.42
N THR A 24 13.38 2.58 16.30
CA THR A 24 12.21 1.70 16.32
C THR A 24 10.96 2.47 16.70
N ILE A 25 11.05 3.37 17.69
CA ILE A 25 9.97 4.25 18.13
C ILE A 25 9.55 5.17 16.98
N GLU A 26 10.50 5.76 16.27
CA GLU A 26 10.22 6.59 15.09
C GLU A 26 9.58 5.79 13.96
N GLN A 27 10.08 4.59 13.66
CA GLN A 27 9.50 3.71 12.65
C GLN A 27 8.06 3.32 12.97
N LEU A 28 7.72 3.06 14.25
CA LEU A 28 6.35 2.80 14.68
C LEU A 28 5.45 4.02 14.44
N LYS A 29 5.92 5.23 14.80
CA LYS A 29 5.20 6.49 14.52
C LYS A 29 4.97 6.68 13.02
N GLN A 30 6.01 6.47 12.20
CA GLN A 30 5.89 6.57 10.74
C GLN A 30 4.89 5.56 10.17
N LYS A 31 4.87 4.33 10.71
CA LYS A 31 3.94 3.29 10.30
C LYS A 31 2.50 3.67 10.65
N GLU A 32 2.26 4.23 11.83
CA GLU A 32 0.95 4.70 12.25
C GLU A 32 0.45 5.86 11.36
N VAL A 33 1.29 6.86 11.11
CA VAL A 33 0.95 7.99 10.22
C VAL A 33 0.59 7.48 8.83
N LYS A 34 1.37 6.54 8.27
CA LYS A 34 1.05 5.91 6.97
C LYS A 34 -0.29 5.17 6.99
N SER A 35 -0.62 4.51 8.10
CA SER A 35 -1.90 3.82 8.26
C SER A 35 -3.08 4.80 8.30
N ARG A 36 -2.94 5.94 8.98
CA ARG A 36 -4.00 6.95 9.13
C ARG A 36 -4.35 7.66 7.82
N ILE A 37 -3.39 7.81 6.90
CA ILE A 37 -3.60 8.48 5.61
C ILE A 37 -4.31 7.56 4.61
N ALA A 38 -4.27 6.24 4.84
CA ALA A 38 -4.84 5.26 3.94
C ALA A 38 -6.37 5.39 3.86
N ARG A 39 -6.92 5.29 2.65
CA ARG A 39 -8.36 5.42 2.38
C ARG A 39 -8.92 4.12 1.83
N GLU A 40 -9.96 3.60 2.46
CA GLU A 40 -10.69 2.46 1.93
C GLU A 40 -11.60 2.92 0.78
N VAL A 41 -11.53 2.21 -0.34
CA VAL A 41 -12.36 2.45 -1.52
C VAL A 41 -13.00 1.15 -1.97
N VAL A 42 -14.21 1.25 -2.53
CA VAL A 42 -14.92 0.12 -3.14
C VAL A 42 -14.76 0.18 -4.65
N ILE A 43 -14.49 -0.97 -5.25
CA ILE A 43 -14.31 -1.11 -6.69
C ILE A 43 -15.67 -1.24 -7.37
N HIS A 44 -15.94 -0.35 -8.32
CA HIS A 44 -17.15 -0.31 -9.13
C HIS A 44 -16.91 -0.72 -10.59
N ARG A 45 -15.65 -0.86 -11.00
CA ARG A 45 -15.30 -1.40 -12.32
C ARG A 45 -14.08 -2.32 -12.21
N ALA A 46 -14.24 -3.55 -12.68
CA ALA A 46 -13.19 -4.56 -12.63
C ALA A 46 -12.00 -4.21 -13.54
N TYR A 47 -10.80 -4.56 -13.09
CA TYR A 47 -9.55 -4.39 -13.83
C TYR A 47 -8.67 -5.62 -13.67
N SER A 48 -8.26 -6.22 -14.79
CA SER A 48 -7.53 -7.49 -14.80
C SER A 48 -6.04 -7.39 -14.43
N GLY A 49 -5.49 -6.19 -14.24
CA GLY A 49 -4.05 -5.97 -13.97
C GLY A 49 -3.18 -5.86 -15.23
N GLY A 50 -3.77 -5.95 -16.43
CA GLY A 50 -3.06 -5.88 -17.72
C GLY A 50 -2.86 -4.46 -18.27
N LEU A 51 -1.89 -4.29 -19.17
CA LEU A 51 -1.63 -3.00 -19.85
C LEU A 51 -2.70 -2.77 -20.93
N LEU A 52 -3.02 -3.82 -21.69
CA LEU A 52 -4.14 -3.84 -22.64
C LEU A 52 -5.47 -3.51 -21.98
N SER A 53 -5.76 -4.08 -20.80
CA SER A 53 -6.99 -3.74 -20.09
C SER A 53 -7.00 -2.32 -19.53
N ALA A 54 -5.84 -1.68 -19.35
CA ALA A 54 -5.77 -0.27 -18.96
C ALA A 54 -6.21 0.66 -20.10
N PHE A 55 -6.07 0.26 -21.38
CA PHE A 55 -6.57 1.04 -22.52
C PHE A 55 -8.10 1.18 -22.51
N ALA A 56 -8.83 0.21 -21.93
CA ALA A 56 -10.28 0.30 -21.76
C ALA A 56 -10.73 1.41 -20.78
N PHE A 57 -9.79 1.94 -19.99
CA PHE A 57 -9.98 3.11 -19.14
C PHE A 57 -9.47 4.40 -19.79
N GLY A 58 -8.93 4.30 -21.00
CA GLY A 58 -8.46 5.39 -21.84
C GLY A 58 -6.96 5.27 -22.17
N PRO A 59 -6.53 5.74 -23.36
CA PRO A 59 -5.13 5.66 -23.79
C PRO A 59 -4.19 6.40 -22.84
N ARG A 60 -4.65 7.51 -22.28
CA ARG A 60 -3.90 8.30 -21.30
C ARG A 60 -3.73 7.61 -19.93
N VAL A 61 -4.52 6.58 -19.62
CA VAL A 61 -4.31 5.75 -18.42
C VAL A 61 -3.15 4.79 -18.69
N ALA A 62 -3.22 4.06 -19.81
CA ALA A 62 -2.17 3.12 -20.22
C ALA A 62 -0.80 3.79 -20.42
N CYS A 63 -0.74 4.95 -21.10
CA CYS A 63 0.54 5.63 -21.36
C CYS A 63 1.14 6.37 -20.14
N CYS A 64 0.36 6.60 -19.08
CA CYS A 64 0.81 7.34 -17.89
C CYS A 64 0.92 6.43 -16.65
N PHE A 65 1.40 5.20 -16.84
CA PHE A 65 1.67 4.29 -15.73
C PHE A 65 2.77 4.85 -14.80
N PRO A 66 2.66 4.74 -13.47
CA PRO A 66 3.72 5.11 -12.54
C PRO A 66 4.93 4.17 -12.62
N TRP A 67 6.09 4.68 -13.03
CA TRP A 67 7.35 3.93 -13.19
C TRP A 67 8.04 3.67 -11.84
N SER A 68 7.33 3.05 -10.92
CA SER A 68 7.76 2.85 -9.52
C SER A 68 8.33 1.45 -9.23
N GLY A 69 8.45 0.58 -10.25
CA GLY A 69 8.83 -0.83 -10.08
C GLY A 69 7.76 -1.70 -9.43
N GLU A 70 6.65 -1.11 -8.98
CA GLU A 70 5.55 -1.80 -8.34
C GLU A 70 4.58 -2.42 -9.36
N GLY A 71 4.03 -3.59 -9.01
CA GLY A 71 3.09 -4.33 -9.86
C GLY A 71 1.73 -3.67 -10.00
N ARG A 72 0.91 -4.21 -10.93
CA ARG A 72 -0.50 -3.84 -11.10
C ARG A 72 -1.37 -4.75 -10.25
N LEU A 73 -2.43 -4.19 -9.67
CA LEU A 73 -3.39 -4.93 -8.86
C LEU A 73 -4.59 -5.32 -9.72
N ARG A 74 -4.90 -6.62 -9.75
CA ARG A 74 -6.19 -7.10 -10.27
C ARG A 74 -7.27 -6.81 -9.22
N VAL A 75 -8.38 -6.22 -9.67
CA VAL A 75 -9.52 -5.88 -8.83
C VAL A 75 -10.82 -6.28 -9.51
N GLU A 76 -11.77 -6.76 -8.72
CA GLU A 76 -13.09 -7.19 -9.15
C GLU A 76 -14.19 -6.31 -8.55
N LEU A 77 -15.41 -6.42 -9.08
CA LEU A 77 -16.53 -5.60 -8.61
C LEU A 77 -16.86 -5.93 -7.16
N GLY A 78 -16.98 -4.89 -6.32
CA GLY A 78 -17.27 -5.03 -4.89
C GLY A 78 -16.06 -5.28 -4.01
N ASP A 79 -14.86 -5.39 -4.59
CA ASP A 79 -13.62 -5.46 -3.81
C ASP A 79 -13.41 -4.19 -3.01
N ARG A 80 -12.89 -4.35 -1.78
CA ARG A 80 -12.45 -3.25 -0.92
C ARG A 80 -10.94 -3.14 -1.01
N VAL A 81 -10.45 -1.94 -1.30
CA VAL A 81 -9.01 -1.69 -1.44
C VAL A 81 -8.62 -0.55 -0.51
N LEU A 82 -7.56 -0.76 0.27
CA LEU A 82 -6.96 0.26 1.10
C LEU A 82 -5.90 1.01 0.28
N VAL A 83 -6.24 2.20 -0.19
CA VAL A 83 -5.40 3.06 -1.04
C VAL A 83 -4.47 3.90 -0.17
N THR A 84 -3.18 3.86 -0.47
CA THR A 84 -2.15 4.61 0.26
C THR A 84 -1.47 5.68 -0.59
N ARG A 85 -1.46 5.53 -1.92
CA ARG A 85 -0.86 6.51 -2.83
C ARG A 85 -1.76 6.74 -4.04
N SER A 86 -1.70 7.96 -4.55
CA SER A 86 -2.36 8.35 -5.80
C SER A 86 -1.34 8.97 -6.74
N TYR A 87 -1.41 8.63 -8.02
CA TYR A 87 -0.59 9.25 -9.06
C TYR A 87 -1.40 9.42 -10.34
N ARG A 88 -1.68 10.67 -10.71
CA ARG A 88 -2.47 11.03 -11.91
C ARG A 88 -3.79 10.25 -11.98
N ARG A 89 -3.85 9.21 -12.82
CA ARG A 89 -5.02 8.36 -13.08
C ARG A 89 -4.92 6.98 -12.42
N TRP A 90 -3.91 6.76 -11.60
CA TRP A 90 -3.62 5.50 -10.94
C TRP A 90 -3.71 5.65 -9.43
N LEU A 91 -4.24 4.62 -8.77
CA LEU A 91 -4.26 4.47 -7.33
C LEU A 91 -3.44 3.24 -6.97
N TYR A 92 -2.66 3.35 -5.90
CA TYR A 92 -1.93 2.23 -5.32
C TYR A 92 -2.60 1.84 -4.03
N GLY A 93 -2.90 0.56 -3.90
CA GLY A 93 -3.53 0.06 -2.70
C GLY A 93 -3.29 -1.43 -2.46
N GLN A 94 -3.80 -1.87 -1.32
CA GLN A 94 -3.82 -3.26 -0.90
C GLN A 94 -5.26 -3.76 -0.87
N LEU A 95 -5.52 -4.94 -1.43
CA LEU A 95 -6.83 -5.57 -1.31
C LEU A 95 -7.14 -5.86 0.17
N VAL A 96 -8.33 -5.54 0.64
CA VAL A 96 -8.83 -5.90 1.98
C VAL A 96 -9.51 -7.25 1.83
N VAL A 97 -8.77 -8.33 2.11
CA VAL A 97 -9.33 -9.68 2.14
C VAL A 97 -10.11 -9.84 3.44
N ASN A 98 -11.39 -10.22 3.34
CA ASN A 98 -12.12 -10.71 4.51
C ASN A 98 -11.51 -12.05 4.92
N PRO A 99 -11.06 -12.21 6.18
CA PRO A 99 -10.42 -13.44 6.65
C PRO A 99 -11.32 -14.68 6.46
N ASP A 100 -12.65 -14.49 6.39
CA ASP A 100 -13.63 -15.58 6.26
C ASP A 100 -13.79 -16.14 4.84
N LYS A 101 -13.24 -15.50 3.80
CA LYS A 101 -13.51 -15.85 2.38
C LYS A 101 -12.47 -16.75 1.71
N GLN A 102 -11.45 -17.21 2.41
CA GLN A 102 -10.41 -18.06 1.83
C GLN A 102 -10.34 -19.41 2.52
N ASN A 103 -11.38 -20.24 2.34
CA ASN A 103 -11.36 -21.72 2.46
C ASN A 103 -10.24 -22.33 3.35
N GLY A 104 -10.08 -21.85 4.59
CA GLY A 104 -9.06 -22.36 5.54
C GLY A 104 -7.58 -22.09 5.20
N TYR A 105 -7.24 -21.31 4.17
CA TYR A 105 -5.85 -20.97 3.82
C TYR A 105 -5.48 -19.55 4.25
N ILE A 106 -4.46 -19.44 5.11
CA ILE A 106 -3.88 -18.16 5.52
C ILE A 106 -3.12 -17.56 4.33
N VAL A 107 -3.69 -16.56 3.66
CA VAL A 107 -2.93 -15.76 2.69
C VAL A 107 -1.96 -14.86 3.45
N LYS A 108 -0.66 -15.15 3.34
CA LYS A 108 0.43 -14.46 4.05
C LYS A 108 0.42 -12.95 3.87
N HIS A 109 0.05 -12.45 2.69
CA HIS A 109 -0.09 -11.02 2.42
C HIS A 109 -1.15 -10.77 1.35
N ASN A 110 -2.04 -9.82 1.60
CA ASN A 110 -3.00 -9.41 0.58
C ASN A 110 -2.26 -8.76 -0.60
N PRO A 111 -2.68 -9.03 -1.84
CA PRO A 111 -2.04 -8.46 -3.02
C PRO A 111 -2.10 -6.92 -2.99
N ARG A 112 -1.01 -6.31 -3.45
CA ARG A 112 -0.84 -4.84 -3.54
C ARG A 112 -0.44 -4.46 -4.95
N GLY A 113 -0.84 -3.27 -5.38
CA GLY A 113 -0.42 -2.76 -6.68
C GLY A 113 -1.23 -1.57 -7.17
N TRP A 114 -0.90 -1.15 -8.38
CA TRP A 114 -1.53 -0.04 -9.08
C TRP A 114 -2.77 -0.49 -9.87
N PHE A 115 -3.84 0.29 -9.78
CA PHE A 115 -5.05 0.13 -10.58
C PHE A 115 -5.58 1.51 -11.02
N PRO A 116 -6.36 1.60 -12.12
CA PRO A 116 -6.92 2.88 -12.58
C PRO A 116 -7.87 3.49 -11.55
N ARG A 117 -7.78 4.80 -11.30
CA ARG A 117 -8.70 5.57 -10.44
C ARG A 117 -10.15 5.49 -10.91
N ALA A 118 -10.36 5.34 -12.21
CA ALA A 118 -11.70 5.13 -12.78
C ALA A 118 -12.35 3.78 -12.38
N CYS A 119 -11.62 2.88 -11.70
CA CYS A 119 -12.20 1.68 -11.10
C CYS A 119 -13.00 1.98 -9.83
N THR A 120 -12.73 3.13 -9.21
CA THR A 120 -13.38 3.58 -7.97
C THR A 120 -14.33 4.73 -8.28
N ILE A 121 -15.47 4.74 -7.60
CA ILE A 121 -16.29 5.94 -7.49
C ILE A 121 -15.90 6.58 -6.16
N GLU A 122 -15.51 7.85 -6.19
CA GLU A 122 -15.33 8.61 -4.95
C GLU A 122 -16.71 8.74 -4.32
N THR A 123 -16.96 7.98 -3.24
CA THR A 123 -18.08 8.31 -2.39
C THR A 123 -17.83 9.71 -1.86
N PRO A 124 -18.77 10.67 -2.01
CA PRO A 124 -18.59 12.01 -1.50
C PRO A 124 -18.21 11.90 -0.03
N THR A 125 -17.07 12.48 0.32
CA THR A 125 -16.61 12.56 1.70
C THR A 125 -17.75 13.20 2.46
N LYS A 126 -18.34 12.50 3.45
CA LYS A 126 -19.25 13.17 4.39
C LYS A 126 -18.43 14.30 5.01
N SER A 127 -18.67 15.53 4.56
CA SER A 127 -18.20 16.72 5.23
C SER A 127 -18.67 16.60 6.67
N LYS A 128 -17.71 16.50 7.60
CA LYS A 128 -18.02 16.68 9.03
C LYS A 128 -18.73 18.01 9.13
N THR A 129 -20.03 17.95 9.36
CA THR A 129 -20.86 19.13 9.58
C THR A 129 -20.79 19.40 11.07
N SER A 130 -20.31 20.61 11.39
CA SER A 130 -20.28 21.32 12.69
C SER A 130 -19.89 20.55 13.95
#